data_AF-A0A521MRR4-F1
#
_entry.id   AF-A0A521MRR4-F1
#
_cell.length_a   1.000
_cell.length_b   1.000
_cell.length_c   1.000
_cell.angle_alpha   90.00
_cell.angle_beta   90.00
_cell.angle_gamma   90.00
#
_symmetry.space_group_name_H-M   'P 1'
#
loop_
_entity.id
_entity.type
_entity.pdbx_description
1 polymer ?
#
loop_
_entity_poly.entity_id
_entity_poly.type
_entity_poly.pdbx_seq_one_letter_code
_entity_poly.pdbx_strand_id
1 'polypeptide(L)'
;MSKAAPTTVGLFDADPGELARKQLELAGRPGVDVRIAAGTLGQLLTDPEFPTEVVIMEQRPGERVSIDYKIRVCRLADARVIVVSNGREALARDVGLLMTPVNSFTEAIALITDPPAPA
;
A
#
# COMPACT_ATOMS: atom_id res chain seq x y z
N MET A 1 -29.16 -0.36 -7.29
CA MET A 1 -27.88 0.29 -6.95
C MET A 1 -26.82 -0.80 -6.96
N SER A 2 -25.97 -0.85 -7.97
CA SER A 2 -24.87 -1.83 -8.00
C SER A 2 -23.90 -1.48 -6.88
N LYS A 3 -23.66 -2.41 -5.96
CA LYS A 3 -22.60 -2.26 -4.96
C LYS A 3 -21.29 -2.15 -5.73
N ALA A 4 -20.54 -1.05 -5.55
CA ALA A 4 -19.22 -0.92 -6.15
C ALA A 4 -18.37 -2.14 -5.80
N ALA A 5 -17.58 -2.63 -6.76
CA ALA A 5 -16.65 -3.71 -6.50
C ALA A 5 -15.67 -3.29 -5.37
N PRO A 6 -15.30 -4.19 -4.46
CA PRO A 6 -14.35 -3.84 -3.41
C PRO A 6 -12.99 -3.53 -4.03
N THR A 7 -12.28 -2.55 -3.47
CA THR A 7 -10.93 -2.19 -3.90
C THR A 7 -9.94 -3.27 -3.48
N THR A 8 -9.19 -3.79 -4.44
CA THR A 8 -8.14 -4.78 -4.20
C THR A 8 -6.91 -4.12 -3.59
N VAL A 9 -6.41 -4.68 -2.48
CA VAL A 9 -5.32 -4.12 -1.70
C VAL A 9 -4.17 -5.12 -1.54
N GLY A 10 -2.96 -4.67 -1.86
CA GLY A 10 -1.70 -5.30 -1.46
C GLY A 10 -1.12 -4.61 -0.23
N LEU A 11 -0.78 -5.39 0.79
CA LEU A 11 -0.04 -4.94 1.95
C LEU A 11 1.43 -5.31 1.79
N PHE A 12 2.30 -4.32 1.96
CA PHE A 12 3.74 -4.53 2.03
C PHE A 12 4.26 -4.01 3.38
N ASP A 13 4.83 -4.91 4.17
CA ASP A 13 5.50 -4.54 5.42
C ASP A 13 6.55 -5.59 5.79
N ALA A 14 7.81 -5.17 5.92
CA ALA A 14 8.89 -6.08 6.27
C ALA A 14 8.85 -6.56 7.73
N ASP A 15 8.08 -5.89 8.59
CA ASP A 15 7.80 -6.38 9.94
C ASP A 15 6.60 -7.36 9.89
N PRO A 16 6.80 -8.65 10.17
CA PRO A 16 5.74 -9.65 10.07
C PRO A 16 4.62 -9.46 11.10
N GLY A 17 4.92 -8.86 12.25
CA GLY A 17 3.92 -8.56 13.28
C GLY A 17 3.01 -7.41 12.83
N GLU A 18 3.59 -6.35 12.28
CA GLU A 18 2.82 -5.24 11.71
C GLU A 18 2.06 -5.65 10.44
N LEU A 19 2.64 -6.49 9.59
CA LEU A 19 1.94 -7.04 8.42
C LEU A 19 0.67 -7.80 8.84
N ALA A 20 0.79 -8.72 9.81
CA ALA A 20 -0.35 -9.48 10.33
C ALA A 20 -1.39 -8.58 11.00
N ARG A 21 -0.96 -7.58 11.77
CA ARG A 21 -1.84 -6.58 12.41
C ARG A 21 -2.62 -5.79 11.36
N LYS A 22 -1.95 -5.29 10.32
CA LYS A 22 -2.56 -4.53 9.21
C LYS A 22 -3.55 -5.37 8.42
N GLN A 23 -3.21 -6.64 8.16
CA GLN A 23 -4.12 -7.59 7.49
C GLN A 23 -5.39 -7.82 8.30
N LEU A 24 -5.26 -8.05 9.61
CA LEU A 24 -6.41 -8.23 10.50
C LEU A 24 -7.27 -6.96 10.59
N GLU A 25 -6.65 -5.78 10.61
CA GLU A 25 -7.37 -4.50 10.66
C GLU A 25 -8.17 -4.21 9.38
N LEU A 26 -7.71 -4.70 8.24
CA LEU A 26 -8.45 -4.63 6.98
C LEU A 26 -9.47 -5.77 6.81
N ALA A 27 -9.24 -6.91 7.44
CA ALA A 27 -10.15 -8.05 7.38
C ALA A 27 -11.54 -7.65 7.92
N GLY A 28 -12.53 -7.65 7.03
CA GLY A 28 -13.91 -7.30 7.37
C GLY A 28 -14.29 -5.84 7.14
N ARG A 29 -13.39 -5.01 6.59
CA ARG A 29 -13.78 -3.66 6.17
C ARG A 29 -14.61 -3.70 4.89
N PRO A 30 -15.84 -3.16 4.89
CA PRO A 30 -16.66 -3.11 3.69
C PRO A 30 -15.97 -2.36 2.56
N GLY A 31 -15.98 -2.94 1.36
CA GLY A 31 -15.39 -2.31 0.17
C GLY A 31 -13.87 -2.46 0.05
N VAL A 32 -13.23 -3.23 0.94
CA VAL A 32 -11.80 -3.57 0.84
C VAL A 32 -11.64 -5.08 0.64
N ASP A 33 -10.74 -5.45 -0.25
CA ASP A 33 -10.41 -6.84 -0.56
C ASP A 33 -8.88 -7.01 -0.53
N VAL A 34 -8.34 -7.53 0.58
CA VAL A 34 -6.91 -7.75 0.73
C VAL A 34 -6.51 -9.02 -0.01
N ARG A 35 -5.73 -8.85 -1.09
CA ARG A 35 -5.27 -9.95 -1.94
C ARG A 35 -3.86 -10.40 -1.61
N ILE A 36 -2.99 -9.44 -1.33
CA ILE A 36 -1.57 -9.72 -1.08
C ILE A 36 -1.19 -9.21 0.29
N ALA A 37 -0.47 -10.03 1.05
CA ALA A 37 0.27 -9.63 2.25
C ALA A 37 1.72 -10.11 2.09
N ALA A 38 2.62 -9.18 1.79
CA ALA A 38 4.00 -9.49 1.44
C ALA A 38 4.98 -8.86 2.44
N GLY A 39 5.94 -9.66 2.92
CA GLY A 39 7.03 -9.22 3.79
C GLY A 39 8.27 -8.77 3.02
N THR A 40 8.33 -9.04 1.72
CA THR A 40 9.46 -8.70 0.86
C THR A 40 8.97 -8.24 -0.51
N LEU A 41 9.79 -7.43 -1.20
CA LEU A 41 9.38 -6.89 -2.49
C LEU A 41 9.27 -8.02 -3.53
N GLY A 42 10.15 -9.02 -3.44
CA GLY A 42 10.06 -10.22 -4.27
C GLY A 42 8.71 -10.92 -4.11
N GLN A 43 8.28 -11.19 -2.88
CA GLN A 43 6.97 -11.80 -2.61
C GLN A 43 5.83 -10.99 -3.23
N LEU A 44 5.83 -9.66 -3.07
CA LEU A 44 4.80 -8.79 -3.65
C LEU A 44 4.76 -8.91 -5.19
N LEU A 45 5.92 -8.81 -5.84
CA LEU A 45 6.00 -8.73 -7.31
C LEU A 45 5.81 -10.07 -8.01
N THR A 46 6.06 -11.18 -7.32
CA THR A 46 5.86 -12.53 -7.87
C THR A 46 4.51 -13.15 -7.50
N ASP A 47 3.70 -12.45 -6.70
CA ASP A 47 2.36 -12.92 -6.36
C ASP A 47 1.46 -12.91 -7.61
N PRO A 48 0.72 -13.99 -7.90
CA PRO A 48 -0.14 -14.05 -9.08
C PRO A 48 -1.30 -13.04 -9.06
N GLU A 49 -1.66 -12.46 -7.90
CA GLU A 49 -2.66 -11.40 -7.80
C GLU A 49 -2.08 -10.00 -7.99
N PHE A 50 -0.77 -9.86 -8.23
CA PHE A 50 -0.14 -8.58 -8.52
C PHE A 50 -0.31 -8.21 -10.01
N PRO A 51 -0.67 -6.95 -10.36
CA PRO A 51 -0.89 -5.82 -9.46
C PRO A 51 -2.28 -5.79 -8.82
N THR A 52 -2.34 -5.32 -7.58
CA THR A 52 -3.57 -4.86 -6.92
C THR A 52 -3.85 -3.40 -7.28
N GLU A 53 -5.08 -2.94 -7.12
CA GLU A 53 -5.44 -1.53 -7.36
C GLU A 53 -4.67 -0.57 -6.45
N VAL A 54 -4.43 -0.96 -5.19
CA VAL A 54 -3.70 -0.16 -4.21
C VAL A 54 -2.68 -1.01 -3.48
N VAL A 55 -1.44 -0.53 -3.39
CA VAL A 55 -0.42 -1.05 -2.48
C VAL A 55 -0.21 -0.08 -1.34
N ILE A 56 -0.42 -0.55 -0.11
CA ILE A 56 -0.06 0.18 1.11
C ILE A 56 1.29 -0.34 1.59
N MET A 57 2.25 0.54 1.76
CA MET A 57 3.61 0.17 2.17
C MET A 57 4.17 1.09 3.25
N GLU A 58 5.09 0.55 4.04
CA GLU A 58 5.86 1.29 5.03
C GLU A 58 7.32 0.84 4.95
N GLN A 59 8.24 1.80 5.00
CA GLN A 59 9.67 1.49 5.07
C GLN A 59 10.04 1.18 6.52
N ARG A 60 10.64 0.01 6.72
CA ARG A 60 11.19 -0.44 8.01
C ARG A 60 12.70 -0.22 8.08
N PRO A 61 13.25 0.06 9.27
CA PRO A 61 14.70 0.14 9.47
C PRO A 61 15.40 -1.16 9.03
N GLY A 62 16.52 -1.03 8.33
CA GLY A 62 17.35 -2.17 7.91
C GLY A 62 16.92 -2.86 6.62
N GLU A 63 15.82 -2.43 6.00
CA GLU A 63 15.45 -2.90 4.68
C GLU A 63 16.48 -2.50 3.61
N ARG A 64 16.83 -3.45 2.73
CA ARG A 64 17.83 -3.25 1.68
C ARG A 64 17.31 -2.49 0.47
N VAL A 65 16.01 -2.62 0.19
CA VAL A 65 15.37 -1.97 -0.95
C VAL A 65 14.76 -0.67 -0.46
N SER A 66 15.12 0.44 -1.12
CA SER A 66 14.60 1.75 -0.76
C SER A 66 13.12 1.87 -1.08
N ILE A 67 12.44 2.70 -0.31
CA ILE A 67 11.04 3.03 -0.54
C ILE A 67 10.83 3.65 -1.93
N ASP A 68 11.77 4.48 -2.40
CA ASP A 68 11.75 5.06 -3.75
C ASP A 68 11.68 4.01 -4.85
N TYR A 69 12.44 2.92 -4.73
CA TYR A 69 12.43 1.85 -5.71
C TYR A 69 11.11 1.07 -5.66
N LYS A 70 10.62 0.74 -4.45
CA LYS A 70 9.34 0.03 -4.26
C LYS A 70 8.18 0.82 -4.89
N ILE A 71 8.12 2.13 -4.63
CA ILE A 71 7.09 3.02 -5.21
C ILE A 71 7.16 2.98 -6.73
N ARG A 72 8.35 3.18 -7.33
CA ARG A 72 8.51 3.18 -8.79
C ARG A 72 8.05 1.88 -9.42
N VAL A 73 8.45 0.73 -8.86
CA VAL A 73 8.08 -0.58 -9.44
C VAL A 73 6.57 -0.82 -9.33
N CYS A 74 5.94 -0.50 -8.19
CA CYS A 74 4.50 -0.64 -8.05
C CYS A 74 3.74 0.27 -9.03
N ARG A 75 4.23 1.50 -9.24
CA ARG A 75 3.64 2.45 -10.18
C ARG A 75 3.85 2.09 -11.64
N LEU A 76 4.97 1.46 -11.99
CA LEU A 76 5.19 0.88 -13.33
C LEU A 76 4.20 -0.25 -13.64
N ALA A 77 3.66 -0.91 -12.63
CA ALA A 77 2.60 -1.91 -12.75
C ALA A 77 1.19 -1.32 -12.55
N ASP A 78 1.03 0.00 -12.66
CA ASP A 78 -0.23 0.75 -12.50
C ASP A 78 -0.91 0.68 -11.13
N ALA A 79 -0.31 0.04 -10.12
CA ALA A 79 -0.86 0.04 -8.76
C ALA A 79 -0.82 1.45 -8.14
N ARG A 80 -1.89 1.94 -7.53
CA ARG A 80 -1.84 3.16 -6.70
C ARG A 80 -0.99 2.89 -5.46
N VAL A 81 -0.10 3.79 -5.07
CA VAL A 81 0.76 3.58 -3.90
C VAL A 81 0.39 4.53 -2.77
N ILE A 82 0.13 3.98 -1.59
CA ILE A 82 -0.02 4.72 -0.33
C ILE A 82 1.16 4.37 0.56
N VAL A 83 1.91 5.39 0.98
CA VAL A 83 3.06 5.21 1.87
C VAL A 83 2.71 5.69 3.26
N VAL A 84 2.70 4.76 4.22
CA VAL A 84 2.64 5.11 5.64
C VAL A 84 4.03 5.57 6.04
N SER A 85 4.16 6.86 6.33
CA SER A 85 5.43 7.48 6.74
C SER A 85 5.32 7.97 8.17
N ASN A 86 6.39 7.82 8.93
CA ASN A 86 6.56 8.45 10.25
C ASN A 86 7.29 9.80 10.14
N GLY A 87 7.34 10.39 8.93
CA GLY A 87 7.91 11.72 8.67
C GLY A 87 9.44 11.79 8.67
N ARG A 88 10.14 10.65 8.64
CA ARG A 88 11.62 10.61 8.79
C ARG A 88 12.42 10.43 7.51
N GLU A 89 11.82 9.93 6.44
CA GLU A 89 12.52 9.72 5.16
C GLU A 89 12.19 10.81 4.15
N ALA A 90 13.24 11.49 3.68
CA ALA A 90 13.15 12.37 2.52
C ALA A 90 13.10 11.51 1.25
N LEU A 91 11.94 11.46 0.60
CA LEU A 91 11.77 10.83 -0.71
C LEU A 91 12.42 11.68 -1.79
N ALA A 92 12.85 11.04 -2.89
CA ALA A 92 13.18 11.77 -4.09
C ALA A 92 11.95 12.58 -4.58
N ARG A 93 12.17 13.80 -5.05
CA ARG A 93 11.09 14.75 -5.38
C ARG A 93 10.12 14.21 -6.43
N ASP A 94 10.64 13.53 -7.44
CA ASP A 94 9.87 12.87 -8.51
C ASP A 94 9.01 11.72 -7.96
N VAL A 95 9.54 10.95 -7.01
CA VAL A 95 8.84 9.83 -6.36
C VAL A 95 7.68 10.31 -5.51
N GLY A 96 7.82 11.46 -4.84
CA GLY A 96 6.75 12.05 -4.05
C GLY A 96 5.46 12.32 -4.85
N LEU A 97 5.55 12.48 -6.18
CA LEU A 97 4.40 12.68 -7.07
C LEU A 97 3.72 11.36 -7.47
N LEU A 98 4.35 10.21 -7.19
CA LEU A 98 3.90 8.89 -7.61
C LEU A 98 3.14 8.13 -6.51
N MET A 99 2.98 8.71 -5.33
CA MET A 99 2.37 8.06 -4.18
C MET A 99 1.57 9.05 -3.33
N THR A 100 0.70 8.54 -2.47
CA THR A 100 0.01 9.34 -1.45
C THR A 100 0.64 9.09 -0.08
N PRO A 101 1.28 10.09 0.55
CA PRO A 101 1.81 9.93 1.90
C PRO A 101 0.68 10.03 2.92
N VAL A 102 0.74 9.18 3.96
CA VAL A 102 -0.12 9.26 5.13
C VAL A 102 0.72 9.07 6.40
N ASN A 103 0.26 9.62 7.52
CA ASN A 103 0.97 9.55 8.79
C ASN A 103 0.63 8.30 9.61
N SER A 104 -0.41 7.57 9.20
CA SER A 104 -0.87 6.37 9.91
C SER A 104 -1.53 5.38 8.95
N PHE A 105 -1.57 4.12 9.37
CA PHE A 105 -2.32 3.10 8.64
C PHE A 105 -3.82 3.40 8.63
N THR A 106 -4.38 3.98 9.70
CA THR A 106 -5.78 4.40 9.75
C THR A 106 -6.12 5.43 8.68
N GLU A 107 -5.25 6.41 8.43
CA GLU A 107 -5.40 7.36 7.31
C GLU A 107 -5.34 6.65 5.94
N ALA A 108 -4.44 5.67 5.77
CA ALA A 108 -4.39 4.88 4.54
C ALA A 108 -5.73 4.20 4.24
N ILE A 109 -6.37 3.65 5.28
CA ILE A 109 -7.65 2.96 5.14
C ILE A 109 -8.75 3.93 4.73
N ALA A 110 -8.79 5.12 5.36
CA ALA A 110 -9.80 6.14 5.03
C ALA A 110 -9.77 6.50 3.54
N LEU A 111 -8.58 6.64 2.95
CA LEU A 111 -8.40 6.94 1.51
C LEU A 111 -8.84 5.80 0.57
N ILE A 112 -8.94 4.57 1.06
CA ILE A 112 -9.38 3.41 0.27
C ILE A 112 -10.90 3.29 0.37
N THR A 113 -11.46 3.48 1.56
CA THR A 113 -12.89 3.31 1.80
C THR A 113 -13.75 4.51 1.38
N ASP A 114 -13.16 5.70 1.33
CA ASP A 114 -13.80 6.95 0.90
C ASP A 114 -12.94 7.61 -0.18
N PRO A 115 -12.96 7.09 -1.43
CA PRO A 115 -12.15 7.65 -2.49
C PRO A 115 -12.57 9.10 -2.75
N PRO A 116 -11.62 10.05 -2.88
CA PRO A 116 -11.97 11.44 -3.16
C PRO A 116 -12.85 11.51 -4.41
N ALA A 117 -13.92 12.31 -4.34
CA ALA A 117 -14.84 12.50 -5.46
C ALA A 117 -14.07 12.85 -6.74
N PRO A 118 -14.46 12.32 -7.91
CA PRO A 118 -13.82 12.70 -9.16
C PRO A 118 -13.96 14.21 -9.37
N ALA A 119 -12.83 14.86 -9.64
CA ALA A 119 -12.76 16.28 -9.99
C ALA A 119 -13.43 16.58 -11.33
#